data_AF-A0A2H6ALZ1-F1
#
_entry.id   AF-A0A2H6ALZ1-F1
#
_cell.length_a   1.000
_cell.length_b   1.000
_cell.length_c   1.000
_cell.angle_alpha   90.00
_cell.angle_beta   90.00
_cell.angle_gamma   90.00
#
_symmetry.space_group_name_H-M   'P 1'
#
loop_
_entity.id
_entity.type
_entity.pdbx_description
1 polymer ?
#
loop_
_entity_poly.entity_id
_entity_poly.type
_entity_poly.pdbx_seq_one_letter_code
_entity_poly.pdbx_strand_id
1 'polypeptide(L)'
;MAVNTAFVASSELLERVAHRYGFKWLIMTNSRGSLYRIHLLNAVLYSIILIITGGAQSILAEMYAIGLLASFCINMGSLLIYRFFKGTQEIKDYSTSLIGTLLIWLMFFSCFIYVAFHKQYGLVLWAISVVFFLIAGTQITRKRAPEIEEIKRTDFPMELIARIAELDETTIHIYFKRPGETKEELRKDAFFITFFSPRQGIPPKMGENHFRFPIFKTQSVYHSILAILYTLKADFPERRFVIHFGWPTSSWVDRLSTGLFVFNIMKLPILFPEFDFVIEYRRMSHPA
;
A
#
# COMPACT_ATOMS: atom_id res chain seq x y z
N MET A 1 -5.51 0.51 -37.08
CA MET A 1 -5.74 -0.52 -36.02
C MET A 1 -5.14 -0.09 -34.69
N ALA A 2 -3.83 0.21 -34.60
CA ALA A 2 -3.15 0.60 -33.34
C ALA A 2 -3.79 1.79 -32.60
N VAL A 3 -4.25 2.82 -33.32
CA VAL A 3 -4.94 3.97 -32.72
C VAL A 3 -6.24 3.54 -32.01
N ASN A 4 -7.02 2.65 -32.62
CA ASN A 4 -8.28 2.19 -32.02
C ASN A 4 -8.00 1.39 -30.72
N THR A 5 -6.98 0.53 -30.73
CA THR A 5 -6.54 -0.21 -29.54
C THR A 5 -6.11 0.73 -28.41
N ALA A 6 -5.35 1.78 -28.73
CA ALA A 6 -4.93 2.77 -27.74
C ALA A 6 -6.13 3.54 -27.15
N PHE A 7 -7.12 3.90 -27.97
CA PHE A 7 -8.34 4.55 -27.52
C PHE A 7 -9.16 3.66 -26.58
N VAL A 8 -9.31 2.38 -26.91
CA VAL A 8 -10.03 1.40 -26.07
C VAL A 8 -9.30 1.21 -24.73
N ALA A 9 -8.00 0.93 -24.76
CA ALA A 9 -7.21 0.71 -23.54
C ALA A 9 -7.16 1.95 -22.63
N SER A 10 -7.02 3.14 -23.21
CA SER A 10 -7.08 4.39 -22.46
C SER A 10 -8.45 4.61 -21.82
N SER A 11 -9.52 4.23 -22.52
CA SER A 11 -10.88 4.39 -22.00
C SER A 11 -11.15 3.46 -20.82
N GLU A 12 -10.71 2.20 -20.90
CA GLU A 12 -10.81 1.25 -19.79
C GLU A 12 -10.05 1.74 -18.56
N LEU A 13 -8.83 2.27 -18.74
CA LEU A 13 -8.04 2.80 -17.63
C LEU A 13 -8.72 4.00 -16.96
N LEU A 14 -9.22 4.96 -17.76
CA LEU A 14 -9.92 6.14 -17.25
C LEU A 14 -11.26 5.79 -16.61
N GLU A 15 -11.96 4.78 -17.12
CA GLU A 15 -13.19 4.25 -16.51
C GLU A 15 -12.90 3.66 -15.12
N ARG A 16 -11.85 2.84 -14.96
CA ARG A 16 -11.44 2.30 -13.66
C ARG A 16 -11.07 3.40 -12.67
N VAL A 17 -10.35 4.43 -13.12
CA VAL A 17 -10.01 5.61 -12.32
C VAL A 17 -11.29 6.37 -11.92
N ALA A 18 -12.22 6.57 -12.85
CA ALA A 18 -13.46 7.29 -12.61
C ALA A 18 -14.36 6.55 -11.62
N HIS A 19 -14.46 5.22 -11.70
CA HIS A 19 -15.15 4.41 -10.71
C HIS A 19 -14.54 4.55 -9.32
N ARG A 20 -13.21 4.46 -9.21
CA ARG A 20 -12.51 4.53 -7.93
C ARG A 20 -12.66 5.88 -7.22
N TYR A 21 -12.58 6.99 -7.96
CA TYR A 21 -12.64 8.34 -7.39
C TYR A 21 -14.02 9.02 -7.52
N GLY A 22 -15.05 8.26 -7.89
CA GLY A 22 -16.43 8.74 -7.95
C GLY A 22 -16.73 9.76 -9.06
N PHE A 23 -15.98 9.77 -10.16
CA PHE A 23 -16.24 10.62 -11.33
C PHE A 23 -17.35 10.05 -12.22
N LYS A 24 -18.58 9.91 -11.67
CA LYS A 24 -19.74 9.36 -12.40
C LYS A 24 -20.08 10.11 -13.69
N TRP A 25 -19.79 11.41 -13.73
CA TRP A 25 -19.95 12.22 -14.94
C TRP A 25 -19.03 11.76 -16.09
N LEU A 26 -17.83 11.27 -15.81
CA LEU A 26 -16.86 10.92 -16.86
C LEU A 26 -17.23 9.60 -17.56
N ILE A 27 -17.87 8.66 -16.85
CA ILE A 27 -18.28 7.33 -17.36
C ILE A 27 -19.67 7.31 -18.01
N MET A 28 -20.25 8.48 -18.27
CA MET A 28 -21.57 8.54 -18.90
C MET A 28 -21.51 8.01 -20.33
N THR A 29 -22.35 7.03 -20.63
CA THR A 29 -22.46 6.43 -21.97
C THR A 29 -23.47 7.18 -22.83
N ASN A 30 -23.22 7.20 -24.14
CA ASN A 30 -24.21 7.66 -25.13
C ASN A 30 -25.22 6.55 -25.45
N SER A 31 -26.23 6.83 -26.27
CA SER A 31 -27.24 5.87 -26.77
C SER A 31 -26.67 4.60 -27.43
N ARG A 32 -25.40 4.63 -27.85
CA ARG A 32 -24.67 3.49 -28.42
C ARG A 32 -23.73 2.77 -27.44
N GLY A 33 -23.82 3.06 -26.14
CA GLY A 33 -22.97 2.45 -25.10
C GLY A 33 -21.51 2.94 -25.08
N SER A 34 -21.17 3.98 -25.85
CA SER A 34 -19.81 4.52 -25.92
C SER A 34 -19.54 5.56 -24.82
N LEU A 35 -18.35 5.46 -24.20
CA LEU A 35 -17.80 6.40 -23.21
C LEU A 35 -17.33 7.71 -23.88
N TYR A 36 -18.28 8.43 -24.49
CA TYR A 36 -18.00 9.53 -25.40
C TYR A 36 -17.21 10.68 -24.74
N ARG A 37 -17.40 10.94 -23.45
CA ARG A 37 -16.69 11.99 -22.70
C ARG A 37 -15.21 11.66 -22.53
N ILE A 38 -14.90 10.39 -22.28
CA ILE A 38 -13.51 9.92 -22.20
C ILE A 38 -12.86 10.02 -23.59
N HIS A 39 -13.56 9.61 -24.64
CA HIS A 39 -13.03 9.74 -26.00
C HIS A 39 -12.79 11.20 -26.40
N LEU A 40 -13.71 12.10 -26.06
CA LEU A 40 -13.56 13.53 -26.33
C LEU A 40 -12.38 14.13 -25.55
N LEU A 41 -12.22 13.75 -24.28
CA LEU A 41 -11.08 14.13 -23.45
C LEU A 41 -9.76 13.66 -24.08
N ASN A 42 -9.69 12.39 -24.49
CA ASN A 42 -8.51 11.83 -25.15
C ASN A 42 -8.20 12.56 -26.46
N ALA A 43 -9.21 12.84 -27.28
CA ALA A 43 -9.04 13.57 -28.53
C ALA A 43 -8.47 14.98 -28.29
N VAL A 44 -8.97 15.70 -27.27
CA VAL A 44 -8.46 17.02 -26.87
C VAL A 44 -7.00 16.91 -26.42
N LEU A 45 -6.68 15.96 -25.53
CA LEU A 45 -5.31 15.77 -25.03
C LEU A 45 -4.32 15.40 -26.15
N TYR A 46 -4.70 14.50 -27.06
CA TYR A 46 -3.87 14.15 -28.20
C TYR A 46 -3.69 15.33 -29.15
N SER A 47 -4.73 16.13 -29.37
CA SER A 47 -4.64 17.35 -30.19
C SER A 47 -3.68 18.37 -29.58
N ILE A 48 -3.72 18.57 -28.26
CA ILE A 48 -2.78 19.44 -27.54
C ILE A 48 -1.34 18.96 -27.72
N ILE A 49 -1.09 17.65 -27.57
CA ILE A 49 0.24 17.07 -27.77
C ILE A 49 0.73 17.29 -29.20
N LEU A 50 -0.13 17.06 -30.21
CA LEU A 50 0.22 17.29 -31.61
C LEU A 50 0.57 18.76 -31.89
N ILE A 51 -0.17 19.70 -31.32
CA ILE A 51 0.11 21.15 -31.44
C ILE A 51 1.46 21.49 -30.79
N ILE A 52 1.70 21.05 -29.55
CA ILE A 52 2.95 21.34 -28.81
C ILE A 52 4.17 20.75 -29.54
N THR A 53 4.02 19.54 -30.09
CA THR A 53 5.09 18.84 -30.80
C THR A 53 5.24 19.28 -32.27
N GLY A 54 4.36 20.15 -32.76
CA GLY A 54 4.32 20.52 -34.18
C GLY A 54 4.09 19.33 -35.12
N GLY A 55 3.49 18.25 -34.63
CA GLY A 55 3.33 16.99 -35.37
C GLY A 55 4.64 16.21 -35.61
N ALA A 56 5.75 16.59 -34.97
CA ALA A 56 7.03 15.92 -35.14
C ALA A 56 7.00 14.49 -34.55
N GLN A 57 6.95 13.49 -35.43
CA GLN A 57 6.89 12.09 -35.04
C GLN A 57 8.09 11.65 -34.18
N SER A 58 9.28 12.20 -34.44
CA SER A 58 10.49 11.91 -33.66
C SER A 58 10.35 12.29 -32.19
N ILE A 59 9.85 13.50 -31.92
CA ILE A 59 9.65 14.01 -30.56
C ILE A 59 8.59 13.18 -29.82
N LEU A 60 7.50 12.82 -30.52
CA LEU A 60 6.44 11.99 -29.95
C LEU A 60 6.95 10.59 -29.58
N ALA A 61 7.77 9.99 -30.46
CA ALA A 61 8.39 8.69 -30.21
C ALA A 61 9.36 8.72 -29.03
N GLU A 62 10.16 9.79 -28.91
CA GLU A 62 11.07 9.99 -27.77
C GLU A 62 10.30 10.11 -26.45
N MET A 63 9.25 10.93 -26.41
CA MET A 63 8.40 11.07 -25.22
C MET A 63 7.78 9.73 -24.80
N TYR A 64 7.27 8.97 -25.78
CA TYR A 64 6.65 7.68 -25.52
C TYR A 64 7.65 6.65 -25.00
N ALA A 65 8.84 6.56 -25.60
CA ALA A 65 9.89 5.64 -25.18
C ALA A 65 10.33 5.90 -23.72
N ILE A 66 10.53 7.18 -23.37
CA ILE A 66 10.89 7.59 -22.01
C ILE A 66 9.78 7.22 -21.03
N GLY A 67 8.51 7.52 -21.38
CA GLY A 67 7.38 7.20 -20.51
C GLY A 67 7.17 5.71 -20.27
N LEU A 68 7.36 4.88 -21.30
CA LEU A 68 7.29 3.43 -21.16
C LEU A 68 8.42 2.88 -20.28
N LEU A 69 9.66 3.28 -20.55
CA LEU A 69 10.83 2.85 -19.76
C LEU A 69 10.68 3.28 -18.30
N ALA A 70 10.26 4.51 -18.05
CA ALA A 70 9.98 4.99 -16.70
C ALA A 70 8.89 4.16 -16.01
N SER A 71 7.80 3.85 -16.70
CA SER A 71 6.70 3.04 -16.16
C SER A 71 7.16 1.62 -15.79
N PHE A 72 7.97 0.98 -16.64
CA PHE A 72 8.56 -0.34 -16.33
C PHE A 72 9.51 -0.27 -15.13
N CYS A 73 10.37 0.75 -15.06
CA CYS A 73 11.28 0.94 -13.92
C CYS A 73 10.51 1.15 -12.61
N ILE A 74 9.46 1.96 -12.61
CA ILE A 74 8.65 2.24 -11.41
C ILE A 74 7.87 1.00 -10.98
N ASN A 75 7.20 0.30 -11.91
CA ASN A 75 6.39 -0.87 -11.59
C ASN A 75 7.26 -2.02 -11.07
N MET A 76 8.36 -2.31 -11.77
CA MET A 76 9.25 -3.41 -11.40
C MET A 76 10.07 -3.08 -10.14
N GLY A 77 10.50 -1.82 -9.98
CA GLY A 77 11.13 -1.35 -8.75
C GLY A 77 10.18 -1.45 -7.54
N SER A 78 8.92 -1.08 -7.72
CA SER A 78 7.88 -1.24 -6.69
C SER A 78 7.67 -2.71 -6.32
N LEU A 79 7.72 -3.62 -7.30
CA LEU A 79 7.64 -5.06 -7.05
C LEU A 79 8.84 -5.59 -6.26
N LEU A 80 10.06 -5.14 -6.57
CA LEU A 80 11.27 -5.50 -5.83
C LEU A 80 11.21 -5.01 -4.38
N ILE A 81 10.85 -3.73 -4.18
CA ILE A 81 10.64 -3.14 -2.85
C ILE A 81 9.57 -3.93 -2.09
N TYR A 82 8.43 -4.19 -2.73
CA TYR A 82 7.34 -4.95 -2.13
C TYR A 82 7.80 -6.34 -1.67
N ARG A 83 8.52 -7.09 -2.52
CA ARG A 83 9.04 -8.42 -2.19
C ARG A 83 10.08 -8.38 -1.08
N PHE A 84 10.91 -7.33 -1.03
CA PHE A 84 11.91 -7.15 0.01
C PHE A 84 11.29 -6.85 1.38
N PHE A 85 10.20 -6.07 1.44
CA PHE A 85 9.58 -5.66 2.70
C PHE A 85 8.44 -6.55 3.19
N LYS A 86 7.60 -7.09 2.29
CA LYS A 86 6.40 -7.86 2.66
C LYS A 86 6.56 -9.38 2.51
N GLY A 87 7.62 -9.85 1.88
CA GLY A 87 7.77 -11.26 1.52
C GLY A 87 6.80 -11.71 0.41
N THR A 88 6.87 -12.98 0.02
CA THR A 88 6.15 -13.58 -1.12
C THR A 88 4.77 -14.15 -0.79
N GLN A 89 4.25 -13.93 0.42
CA GLN A 89 3.07 -14.66 0.91
C GLN A 89 1.73 -14.30 0.26
N GLU A 90 1.54 -13.06 -0.21
CA GLU A 90 0.25 -12.64 -0.81
C GLU A 90 0.07 -13.14 -2.26
N ILE A 91 1.13 -13.62 -2.92
CA ILE A 91 1.09 -14.06 -4.33
C ILE A 91 1.74 -15.44 -4.43
N LYS A 92 1.03 -16.48 -3.97
CA LYS A 92 1.52 -17.87 -4.03
C LYS A 92 1.52 -18.44 -5.45
N ASP A 93 0.72 -17.88 -6.36
CA ASP A 93 0.45 -18.50 -7.68
C ASP A 93 1.56 -18.28 -8.73
N TYR A 94 2.49 -17.34 -8.49
CA TYR A 94 3.56 -17.01 -9.44
C TYR A 94 4.93 -16.91 -8.76
N SER A 95 5.73 -17.97 -8.84
CA SER A 95 7.12 -18.00 -8.40
C SER A 95 8.06 -17.45 -9.48
N THR A 96 8.42 -16.17 -9.37
CA THR A 96 9.45 -15.55 -10.22
C THR A 96 10.68 -15.24 -9.40
N SER A 97 11.87 -15.42 -9.97
CA SER A 97 13.12 -15.23 -9.25
C SER A 97 13.36 -13.75 -8.91
N LEU A 98 13.74 -13.47 -7.65
CA LEU A 98 14.10 -12.11 -7.20
C LEU A 98 15.29 -11.56 -8.00
N ILE A 99 16.30 -12.40 -8.19
CA ILE A 99 17.52 -12.07 -8.93
C ILE A 99 17.20 -11.77 -10.41
N GLY A 100 16.38 -12.59 -11.05
CA GLY A 100 15.98 -12.35 -12.44
C GLY A 100 15.20 -11.05 -12.60
N THR A 101 14.28 -10.78 -11.66
CA THR A 101 13.52 -9.52 -11.61
C THR A 101 14.46 -8.32 -11.44
N LEU A 102 15.48 -8.44 -10.58
CA LEU A 102 16.49 -7.40 -10.35
C LEU A 102 17.34 -7.13 -11.60
N LEU A 103 17.81 -8.17 -12.29
CA LEU A 103 18.60 -8.03 -13.52
C LEU A 103 17.80 -7.34 -14.63
N ILE A 104 16.54 -7.74 -14.82
CA ILE A 104 15.65 -7.08 -15.79
C ILE A 104 15.42 -5.62 -15.41
N TRP A 105 15.21 -5.33 -14.13
CA TRP A 105 15.05 -3.96 -13.65
C TRP A 105 16.30 -3.11 -13.92
N LEU A 106 17.51 -3.63 -13.64
CA LEU A 106 18.77 -2.95 -13.93
C LEU A 106 18.94 -2.68 -15.42
N MET A 107 18.56 -3.63 -16.28
CA MET A 107 18.57 -3.44 -17.74
C MET A 107 17.63 -2.30 -18.16
N PHE A 108 16.37 -2.31 -17.73
CA PHE A 108 15.42 -1.23 -18.05
C PHE A 108 15.86 0.12 -17.49
N PHE A 109 16.41 0.13 -16.28
CA PHE A 109 16.91 1.35 -15.65
C PHE A 109 18.11 1.93 -16.40
N SER A 110 19.02 1.08 -16.85
CA SER A 110 20.14 1.48 -17.72
C SER A 110 19.65 2.07 -19.04
N CYS A 111 18.68 1.42 -19.71
CA CYS A 111 18.06 1.95 -20.92
C CYS A 111 17.36 3.30 -20.68
N PHE A 112 16.64 3.43 -19.56
CA PHE A 112 15.99 4.69 -19.18
C PHE A 112 17.01 5.81 -19.03
N ILE A 113 18.11 5.58 -18.30
CA ILE A 113 19.18 6.53 -18.12
C ILE A 113 19.79 6.93 -19.48
N TYR A 114 20.11 5.95 -20.32
CA TYR A 114 20.68 6.20 -21.64
C TYR A 114 19.79 7.10 -22.49
N VAL A 115 18.50 6.76 -22.61
CA VAL A 115 17.55 7.54 -23.41
C VAL A 115 17.32 8.92 -22.80
N ALA A 116 17.22 9.03 -21.47
CA ALA A 116 17.04 10.30 -20.78
C ALA A 116 18.18 11.29 -21.07
N PHE A 117 19.43 10.82 -21.10
CA PHE A 117 20.58 11.67 -21.40
C PHE A 117 20.67 12.10 -22.86
N HIS A 118 20.32 11.20 -23.80
CA HIS A 118 20.47 11.49 -25.23
C HIS A 118 19.25 12.22 -25.82
N LYS A 119 18.07 12.07 -25.22
CA LYS A 119 16.79 12.59 -25.73
C LYS A 119 16.15 13.59 -24.76
N GLN A 120 16.86 14.70 -24.54
CA GLN A 120 16.46 15.71 -23.54
C GLN A 120 15.11 16.39 -23.83
N TYR A 121 14.78 16.65 -25.10
CA TYR A 121 13.50 17.25 -25.46
C TYR A 121 12.32 16.35 -25.07
N GLY A 122 12.37 15.07 -25.45
CA GLY A 122 11.36 14.08 -25.05
C GLY A 122 11.28 13.92 -23.52
N LEU A 123 12.43 13.96 -22.83
CA LEU A 123 12.49 13.85 -21.36
C LEU A 123 11.78 15.01 -20.68
N VAL A 124 12.08 16.24 -21.08
CA VAL A 124 11.48 17.45 -20.48
C VAL A 124 9.97 17.46 -20.69
N LEU A 125 9.50 17.14 -21.90
CA LEU A 125 8.08 17.14 -22.22
C LEU A 125 7.32 16.04 -21.45
N TRP A 126 7.92 14.85 -21.33
CA TRP A 126 7.42 13.78 -20.46
C TRP A 126 7.39 14.22 -18.99
N ALA A 127 8.49 14.79 -18.47
CA ALA A 127 8.61 15.17 -17.08
C ALA A 127 7.59 16.24 -16.68
N ILE A 128 7.41 17.27 -17.51
CA ILE A 128 6.39 18.32 -17.29
C ILE A 128 4.99 17.68 -17.24
N SER A 129 4.68 16.80 -18.18
CA SER A 129 3.39 16.11 -18.22
C SER A 129 3.16 15.28 -16.96
N VAL A 130 4.15 14.48 -16.54
CA VAL A 130 4.06 13.65 -15.34
C VAL A 130 3.91 14.51 -14.09
N VAL A 131 4.71 15.57 -13.92
CA VAL A 131 4.62 16.46 -12.75
C VAL A 131 3.26 17.13 -12.68
N PHE A 132 2.74 17.63 -13.81
CA PHE A 132 1.41 18.22 -13.88
C PHE A 132 0.32 17.23 -13.45
N PHE A 133 0.31 16.02 -14.01
CA PHE A 133 -0.69 15.00 -13.66
C PHE A 133 -0.51 14.45 -12.25
N LEU A 134 0.71 14.38 -11.71
CA LEU A 134 0.95 14.01 -10.31
C LEU A 134 0.39 15.06 -9.34
N ILE A 135 0.61 16.35 -9.62
CA ILE A 135 0.06 17.44 -8.80
C ILE A 135 -1.47 17.41 -8.86
N ALA A 136 -2.05 17.36 -10.06
CA ALA A 136 -3.50 17.30 -10.22
C ALA A 136 -4.09 16.04 -9.55
N GLY A 137 -3.48 14.88 -9.78
CA GLY A 137 -3.91 13.60 -9.22
C GLY A 137 -3.82 13.54 -7.70
N THR A 138 -2.77 14.09 -7.10
CA THR A 138 -2.62 14.14 -5.64
C THR A 138 -3.65 15.07 -5.00
N GLN A 139 -3.94 16.23 -5.61
CA GLN A 139 -5.00 17.13 -5.13
C GLN A 139 -6.38 16.48 -5.19
N ILE A 140 -6.69 15.77 -6.27
CA ILE A 140 -7.95 15.03 -6.44
C ILE A 140 -8.05 13.89 -5.41
N THR A 141 -6.99 13.10 -5.27
CA THR A 141 -6.92 11.96 -4.34
C THR A 141 -7.15 12.42 -2.90
N ARG A 142 -6.56 13.56 -2.49
CA ARG A 142 -6.76 14.10 -1.13
C ARG A 142 -8.22 14.43 -0.82
N LYS A 143 -9.05 14.74 -1.82
CA LYS A 143 -10.46 15.10 -1.62
C LYS A 143 -11.44 13.94 -1.85
N ARG A 144 -11.08 12.97 -2.69
CA ARG A 144 -12.00 11.93 -3.20
C ARG A 144 -11.49 10.50 -3.04
N ALA A 145 -10.39 10.28 -2.33
CA ALA A 145 -9.90 8.93 -2.04
C ALA A 145 -10.97 8.15 -1.27
N PRO A 146 -11.41 6.96 -1.74
CA PRO A 146 -12.34 6.11 -1.00
C PRO A 146 -11.78 5.70 0.37
N GLU A 147 -10.44 5.66 0.49
CA GLU A 147 -9.74 5.37 1.74
C GLU A 147 -10.07 6.39 2.86
N ILE A 148 -10.55 7.60 2.53
CA ILE A 148 -10.92 8.62 3.53
C ILE A 148 -12.12 8.16 4.38
N GLU A 149 -13.12 7.51 3.76
CA GLU A 149 -14.28 7.00 4.50
C GLU A 149 -13.90 5.81 5.38
N GLU A 150 -12.95 4.98 4.92
CA GLU A 150 -12.45 3.87 5.73
C GLU A 150 -11.64 4.36 6.94
N ILE A 151 -10.76 5.34 6.76
CA ILE A 151 -10.00 5.95 7.87
C ILE A 151 -10.94 6.60 8.89
N LYS A 152 -12.07 7.19 8.47
CA LYS A 152 -13.04 7.75 9.43
C LYS A 152 -13.70 6.72 10.34
N ARG A 153 -13.70 5.44 9.95
CA ARG A 153 -14.31 4.33 10.71
C ARG A 153 -13.32 3.59 11.59
N THR A 154 -12.06 4.02 11.64
CA THR A 154 -11.03 3.40 12.49
C THR A 154 -11.09 3.88 13.92
N ASP A 155 -10.73 2.99 14.83
CA ASP A 155 -10.62 3.29 16.24
C ASP A 155 -9.37 4.18 16.48
N PHE A 156 -9.41 5.09 17.46
CA PHE A 156 -8.29 6.01 17.73
C PHE A 156 -7.38 5.46 18.85
N PRO A 157 -6.05 5.72 18.81
CA PRO A 157 -5.16 5.29 19.88
C PRO A 157 -5.61 5.74 21.29
N MET A 158 -6.22 6.92 21.39
CA MET A 158 -6.76 7.44 22.65
C MET A 158 -7.91 6.57 23.21
N GLU A 159 -8.72 5.95 22.36
CA GLU A 159 -9.81 5.05 22.81
C GLU A 159 -9.24 3.79 23.45
N LEU A 160 -8.10 3.28 22.96
CA LEU A 160 -7.38 2.18 23.58
C LEU A 160 -6.87 2.57 24.97
N ILE A 161 -6.24 3.75 25.09
CA ILE A 161 -5.72 4.26 26.38
C ILE A 161 -6.86 4.46 27.38
N ALA A 162 -7.96 5.10 26.97
CA ALA A 162 -9.13 5.30 27.83
C ALA A 162 -9.72 3.97 28.31
N ARG A 163 -9.85 2.98 27.41
CA ARG A 163 -10.38 1.67 27.77
C ARG A 163 -9.46 0.88 28.71
N ILE A 164 -8.15 1.04 28.55
CA ILE A 164 -7.18 0.49 29.50
C ILE A 164 -7.32 1.16 30.87
N ALA A 165 -7.48 2.48 30.92
CA ALA A 165 -7.65 3.23 32.17
C ALA A 165 -8.89 2.80 32.95
N GLU A 166 -9.98 2.42 32.26
CA GLU A 166 -11.22 1.92 32.88
C GLU A 166 -11.09 0.55 33.57
N LEU A 167 -10.04 -0.21 33.28
CA LEU A 167 -9.80 -1.50 33.93
C LEU A 167 -9.00 -1.31 35.22
N ASP A 168 -9.44 -1.97 36.29
CA ASP A 168 -8.74 -2.06 37.57
C ASP A 168 -7.70 -3.19 37.61
N GLU A 169 -7.47 -3.87 36.48
CA GLU A 169 -6.50 -4.97 36.38
C GLU A 169 -5.05 -4.46 36.37
N THR A 170 -4.21 -5.09 37.19
CA THR A 170 -2.77 -4.77 37.31
C THR A 170 -1.94 -5.36 36.17
N THR A 171 -2.42 -6.43 35.54
CA THR A 171 -1.75 -7.11 34.42
C THR A 171 -2.64 -7.05 33.18
N ILE A 172 -2.14 -6.45 32.11
CA ILE A 172 -2.90 -6.22 30.88
C ILE A 172 -2.26 -6.98 29.72
N HIS A 173 -3.06 -7.78 29.03
CA HIS A 173 -2.63 -8.54 27.86
C HIS A 173 -2.98 -7.80 26.57
N ILE A 174 -1.98 -7.55 25.71
CA ILE A 174 -2.16 -6.89 24.42
C ILE A 174 -1.69 -7.82 23.30
N TYR A 175 -2.60 -8.19 22.41
CA TYR A 175 -2.36 -9.04 21.26
C TYR A 175 -2.27 -8.22 19.97
N PHE A 176 -1.09 -8.20 19.36
CA PHE A 176 -0.93 -7.69 18.00
C PHE A 176 -1.24 -8.81 17.00
N LYS A 177 -2.37 -8.67 16.30
CA LYS A 177 -2.93 -9.69 15.40
C LYS A 177 -2.59 -9.41 13.94
N ARG A 178 -2.39 -10.48 13.16
CA ARG A 178 -2.16 -10.37 11.72
C ARG A 178 -3.47 -10.07 10.96
N PRO A 179 -3.45 -9.14 9.99
CA PRO A 179 -4.57 -9.01 9.05
C PRO A 179 -4.82 -10.33 8.31
N GLY A 180 -6.02 -10.89 8.47
CA GLY A 180 -6.45 -12.14 7.83
C GLY A 180 -6.46 -13.39 8.73
N GLU A 181 -6.01 -13.31 9.99
CA GLU A 181 -6.14 -14.44 10.93
C GLU A 181 -7.59 -14.62 11.39
N THR A 182 -8.15 -15.81 11.16
CA THR A 182 -9.55 -16.15 11.47
C THR A 182 -9.82 -16.22 12.98
N LYS A 183 -11.10 -16.11 13.32
CA LYS A 183 -11.71 -16.04 14.66
C LYS A 183 -11.00 -16.92 15.69
N GLU A 184 -10.29 -16.27 16.60
CA GLU A 184 -9.98 -16.86 17.91
C GLU A 184 -11.12 -16.53 18.86
N GLU A 185 -11.36 -17.41 19.84
CA GLU A 185 -12.14 -17.05 21.02
C GLU A 185 -11.39 -15.92 21.74
N LEU A 186 -11.90 -14.71 21.60
CA LEU A 186 -11.37 -13.53 22.27
C LEU A 186 -11.40 -13.78 23.77
N ARG A 187 -10.22 -13.71 24.40
CA ARG A 187 -10.15 -13.52 25.85
C ARG A 187 -10.81 -12.19 26.18
N LYS A 188 -11.78 -12.20 27.10
CA LYS A 188 -12.53 -10.99 27.49
C LYS A 188 -11.64 -9.99 28.25
N ASP A 189 -10.58 -10.48 28.86
CA ASP A 189 -9.51 -9.81 29.62
C ASP A 189 -8.34 -9.31 28.75
N ALA A 190 -8.41 -9.49 27.42
CA ALA A 190 -7.31 -9.13 26.53
C ALA A 190 -7.72 -8.06 25.50
N PHE A 191 -6.77 -7.18 25.19
CA PHE A 191 -6.87 -6.20 24.12
C PHE A 191 -6.31 -6.76 22.83
N PHE A 192 -7.04 -6.59 21.74
CA PHE A 192 -6.62 -7.04 20.42
C PHE A 192 -6.39 -5.82 19.55
N ILE A 193 -5.24 -5.77 18.89
CA ILE A 193 -4.85 -4.69 17.99
C ILE A 193 -4.59 -5.29 16.62
N THR A 194 -5.39 -4.87 15.64
CA THR A 194 -5.19 -5.26 14.24
C THR A 194 -4.79 -4.05 13.41
N PHE A 195 -3.63 -4.15 12.78
CA PHE A 195 -3.20 -3.17 11.80
C PHE A 195 -3.70 -3.55 10.41
N PHE A 196 -4.27 -2.60 9.68
CA PHE A 196 -4.80 -2.88 8.35
C PHE A 196 -4.46 -1.78 7.34
N SER A 197 -4.47 -2.14 6.05
CA SER A 197 -4.32 -1.18 4.95
C SER A 197 -5.70 -0.67 4.54
N PRO A 198 -5.96 0.65 4.56
CA PRO A 198 -7.24 1.23 4.06
C PRO A 198 -7.55 0.95 2.59
N ARG A 199 -6.66 0.25 1.87
CA ARG A 199 -6.90 -0.20 0.49
C ARG A 199 -7.51 -1.60 0.42
N GLN A 200 -7.35 -2.39 1.47
CA GLN A 200 -7.85 -3.77 1.56
C GLN A 200 -9.20 -3.84 2.28
N GLY A 201 -9.72 -2.72 2.79
CA GLY A 201 -10.91 -2.68 3.62
C GLY A 201 -10.60 -2.81 5.11
N ILE A 202 -11.54 -2.36 5.93
CA ILE A 202 -11.45 -2.48 7.40
C ILE A 202 -11.82 -3.91 7.80
N PRO A 203 -10.99 -4.60 8.61
CA PRO A 203 -11.36 -5.91 9.15
C PRO A 203 -12.60 -5.80 10.06
N PRO A 204 -13.45 -6.84 10.11
CA PRO A 204 -14.63 -6.86 10.98
C PRO A 204 -14.19 -6.75 12.45
N LYS A 205 -14.92 -5.94 13.23
CA LYS A 205 -14.69 -5.83 14.68
C LYS A 205 -15.08 -7.16 15.33
N MET A 206 -14.25 -7.64 16.25
CA MET A 206 -14.41 -8.96 16.86
C MET A 206 -15.10 -8.86 18.23
N GLY A 207 -14.94 -7.72 18.91
CA GLY A 207 -15.53 -7.41 20.21
C GLY A 207 -15.18 -5.98 20.62
N GLU A 208 -15.56 -5.58 21.82
CA GLU A 208 -15.33 -4.22 22.34
C GLU A 208 -13.83 -3.92 22.57
N ASN A 209 -13.05 -4.91 23.01
CA ASN A 209 -11.61 -4.77 23.27
C ASN A 209 -10.75 -4.97 22.00
N HIS A 210 -11.35 -4.97 20.81
CA HIS A 210 -10.63 -5.06 19.53
C HIS A 210 -10.52 -3.67 18.87
N PHE A 211 -9.30 -3.17 18.78
CA PHE A 211 -8.95 -1.88 18.17
C PHE A 211 -8.29 -2.08 16.80
N ARG A 212 -8.70 -1.27 15.82
CA ARG A 212 -8.23 -1.38 14.43
C ARG A 212 -7.56 -0.08 14.01
N PHE A 213 -6.25 -0.15 13.80
CA PHE A 213 -5.46 1.01 13.41
C PHE A 213 -5.07 0.94 11.92
N PRO A 214 -5.26 2.03 11.17
CA PRO A 214 -4.84 2.09 9.78
C PRO A 214 -3.32 2.24 9.69
N ILE A 215 -2.68 1.43 8.85
CA ILE A 215 -1.28 1.63 8.47
C ILE A 215 -1.25 2.64 7.32
N PHE A 216 -0.72 3.82 7.59
CA PHE A 216 -0.49 4.82 6.55
C PHE A 216 0.73 4.42 5.70
N LYS A 217 0.73 4.77 4.42
CA LYS A 217 1.81 4.39 3.46
C LYS A 217 3.22 4.81 3.89
N THR A 218 3.34 5.83 4.75
CA THR A 218 4.60 6.38 5.24
C THR A 218 5.06 5.76 6.56
N GLN A 219 4.22 4.98 7.24
CA GLN A 219 4.54 4.35 8.52
C GLN A 219 4.54 2.83 8.38
N SER A 220 5.57 2.18 8.92
CA SER A 220 5.58 0.72 9.00
C SER A 220 4.76 0.24 10.20
N VAL A 221 4.32 -1.01 10.14
CA VAL A 221 3.66 -1.72 11.27
C VAL A 221 4.52 -1.59 12.53
N TYR A 222 5.84 -1.77 12.39
CA TYR A 222 6.79 -1.66 13.49
C TYR A 222 6.78 -0.28 14.17
N HIS A 223 6.79 0.82 13.39
CA HIS A 223 6.70 2.16 13.96
C HIS A 223 5.37 2.38 14.70
N SER A 224 4.28 1.78 14.19
CA SER A 224 2.96 1.88 14.83
C SER A 224 2.92 1.12 16.16
N ILE A 225 3.54 -0.08 16.22
CA ILE A 225 3.74 -0.83 17.46
C ILE A 225 4.55 0.00 18.45
N LEU A 226 5.69 0.55 18.03
CA LEU A 226 6.54 1.40 18.89
C LEU A 226 5.76 2.58 19.47
N ALA A 227 4.98 3.28 18.64
CA ALA A 227 4.19 4.42 19.10
C ALA A 227 3.20 4.03 20.21
N ILE A 228 2.53 2.88 20.06
CA ILE A 228 1.62 2.35 21.08
C ILE A 228 2.39 2.00 22.36
N LEU A 229 3.50 1.25 22.25
CA LEU A 229 4.30 0.86 23.42
C LEU A 229 4.87 2.05 24.18
N TYR A 230 5.37 3.08 23.49
CA TYR A 230 5.82 4.32 24.13
C TYR A 230 4.67 5.05 24.85
N THR A 231 3.48 5.08 24.25
CA THR A 231 2.30 5.70 24.86
C THR A 231 1.90 4.94 26.14
N LEU A 232 1.85 3.61 26.09
CA LEU A 232 1.54 2.77 27.25
C LEU A 232 2.55 2.94 28.39
N LYS A 233 3.84 3.01 28.05
CA LYS A 233 4.91 3.27 29.03
C LYS A 233 4.76 4.63 29.70
N ALA A 234 4.39 5.66 28.93
CA ALA A 234 4.24 7.02 29.42
C ALA A 234 3.00 7.18 30.31
N ASP A 235 1.86 6.60 29.90
CA ASP A 235 0.57 6.82 30.55
C ASP A 235 0.31 5.83 31.71
N PHE A 236 0.92 4.65 31.71
CA PHE A 236 0.71 3.61 32.71
C PHE A 236 2.02 2.96 33.22
N PRO A 237 2.93 3.73 33.84
CA PRO A 237 4.22 3.21 34.28
C PRO A 237 4.12 2.12 35.38
N GLU A 238 3.05 2.13 36.16
CA GLU A 238 2.83 1.21 37.29
C GLU A 238 2.14 -0.11 36.88
N ARG A 239 1.67 -0.23 35.63
CA ARG A 239 0.93 -1.43 35.17
C ARG A 239 1.86 -2.41 34.47
N ARG A 240 1.59 -3.70 34.66
CA ARG A 240 2.34 -4.78 33.99
C ARG A 240 1.70 -5.11 32.65
N PHE A 241 2.40 -4.86 31.56
CA PHE A 241 1.93 -5.21 30.21
C PHE A 241 2.57 -6.50 29.70
N VAL A 242 1.74 -7.41 29.20
CA VAL A 242 2.18 -8.61 28.48
C VAL A 242 1.80 -8.46 27.00
N ILE A 243 2.81 -8.30 26.15
CA ILE A 243 2.68 -8.06 24.72
C ILE A 243 2.82 -9.38 23.96
N HIS A 244 1.74 -9.78 23.31
CA HIS A 244 1.66 -11.00 22.51
C HIS A 244 1.80 -10.67 21.03
N PHE A 245 2.77 -11.32 20.38
CA PHE A 245 2.95 -11.25 18.93
C PHE A 245 2.55 -12.59 18.29
N GLY A 246 1.67 -12.52 17.28
CA GLY A 246 1.44 -13.62 16.35
C GLY A 246 2.55 -13.80 15.29
N TRP A 247 3.67 -13.06 15.43
CA TRP A 247 4.84 -13.13 14.56
C TRP A 247 6.09 -13.49 15.35
N PRO A 248 7.06 -14.23 14.78
CA PRO A 248 7.10 -14.76 13.41
C PRO A 248 6.41 -16.12 13.25
N THR A 249 6.09 -16.50 12.00
CA THR A 249 5.43 -17.79 11.74
C THR A 249 6.33 -18.99 12.01
N SER A 250 5.71 -20.17 12.02
CA SER A 250 6.34 -21.47 12.16
C SER A 250 7.27 -21.86 11.00
N SER A 251 7.25 -21.16 9.86
CA SER A 251 8.11 -21.52 8.73
C SER A 251 9.38 -20.65 8.66
N TRP A 252 10.54 -21.31 8.53
CA TRP A 252 11.85 -20.65 8.37
C TRP A 252 11.92 -19.75 7.13
N VAL A 253 11.19 -20.10 6.07
CA VAL A 253 11.09 -19.31 4.85
C VAL A 253 10.41 -17.97 5.11
N ASP A 254 9.42 -17.93 6.00
CA ASP A 254 8.74 -16.70 6.38
C ASP A 254 9.61 -15.80 7.24
N ARG A 255 10.43 -16.40 8.12
CA ARG A 255 11.40 -15.67 8.94
C ARG A 255 12.48 -15.01 8.08
N LEU A 256 12.88 -15.66 6.98
CA LEU A 256 13.76 -15.06 5.99
C LEU A 256 13.07 -13.95 5.18
N SER A 257 11.81 -14.16 4.78
CA SER A 257 11.06 -13.20 3.96
C SER A 257 10.62 -11.93 4.73
N THR A 258 10.42 -12.04 6.05
CA THR A 258 10.10 -10.93 6.96
C THR A 258 11.27 -10.55 7.88
N GLY A 259 12.49 -11.00 7.57
CA GLY A 259 13.64 -10.99 8.47
C GLY A 259 13.95 -9.65 9.14
N LEU A 260 13.80 -8.53 8.43
CA LEU A 260 13.99 -7.20 9.03
C LEU A 260 12.90 -6.84 10.05
N PHE A 261 11.65 -7.19 9.79
CA PHE A 261 10.54 -6.96 10.72
C PHE A 261 10.69 -7.82 11.98
N VAL A 262 11.03 -9.10 11.82
CA VAL A 262 11.29 -10.01 12.94
C VAL A 262 12.49 -9.52 13.75
N PHE A 263 13.59 -9.15 13.10
CA PHE A 263 14.76 -8.57 13.76
C PHE A 263 14.40 -7.33 14.60
N ASN A 264 13.52 -6.47 14.07
CA ASN A 264 13.05 -5.29 14.79
C ASN A 264 12.14 -5.64 15.99
N ILE A 265 11.26 -6.64 15.87
CA ILE A 265 10.47 -7.15 17.01
C ILE A 265 11.37 -7.73 18.09
N MET A 266 12.39 -8.50 17.70
CA MET A 266 13.34 -9.12 18.65
C MET A 266 14.14 -8.08 19.46
N LYS A 267 14.19 -6.81 19.03
CA LYS A 267 14.80 -5.71 19.79
C LYS A 267 13.87 -5.06 20.81
N LEU A 268 12.56 -5.31 20.75
CA LEU A 268 11.59 -4.68 21.65
C LEU A 268 11.85 -4.96 23.14
N PRO A 269 12.22 -6.18 23.57
CA PRO A 269 12.55 -6.44 24.98
C PRO A 269 13.73 -5.62 25.51
N ILE A 270 14.66 -5.22 24.62
CA ILE A 270 15.80 -4.38 25.01
C ILE A 270 15.35 -2.92 25.17
N LEU A 271 14.40 -2.47 24.34
CA LEU A 271 13.88 -1.09 24.37
C LEU A 271 12.87 -0.86 25.49
N PHE A 272 12.11 -1.89 25.86
CA PHE A 272 11.05 -1.86 26.87
C PHE A 272 11.25 -3.00 27.88
N PRO A 273 12.30 -2.94 28.72
CA PRO A 273 12.60 -4.02 29.67
C PRO A 273 11.51 -4.23 30.73
N GLU A 274 10.66 -3.24 30.96
CA GLU A 274 9.51 -3.31 31.87
C GLU A 274 8.30 -4.13 31.33
N PHE A 275 8.29 -4.48 30.04
CA PHE A 275 7.20 -5.25 29.44
C PHE A 275 7.58 -6.71 29.23
N ASP A 276 6.60 -7.60 29.42
CA ASP A 276 6.75 -9.02 29.10
C ASP A 276 6.39 -9.25 27.63
N PHE A 277 7.30 -9.80 26.84
CA PHE A 277 7.05 -10.10 25.43
C PHE A 277 6.88 -11.60 25.21
N VAL A 278 5.76 -11.99 24.62
CA VAL A 278 5.42 -13.38 24.29
C VAL A 278 5.25 -13.51 22.79
N ILE A 279 5.96 -14.47 22.21
CA ILE A 279 5.81 -14.86 20.80
C ILE A 279 5.10 -16.20 20.79
N GLU A 280 3.85 -16.21 20.34
CA GLU A 280 3.05 -17.43 20.30
C GLU A 280 3.28 -18.20 19.00
N TYR A 281 3.59 -19.50 19.12
CA TYR A 281 3.64 -20.42 17.98
C TYR A 281 2.40 -21.30 17.98
N ARG A 282 1.45 -21.02 17.09
CA ARG A 282 0.27 -21.87 16.92
C ARG A 282 0.43 -22.76 15.68
N ARG A 283 0.21 -24.06 15.86
CA ARG A 283 0.19 -25.04 14.76
C ARG A 283 -1.02 -24.70 13.88
N MET A 284 -0.79 -24.24 12.64
CA MET A 284 -1.88 -24.11 11.68
C MET A 284 -2.49 -25.49 11.47
N SER A 285 -3.72 -25.70 11.93
CA SER A 285 -4.50 -26.86 11.51
C SER A 285 -4.77 -26.70 10.03
N HIS A 286 -4.13 -27.51 9.19
CA HIS A 286 -4.51 -27.59 7.79
C HIS A 286 -6.00 -27.94 7.72
N PRO A 287 -6.82 -27.22 6.93
CA PRO A 287 -8.13 -27.72 6.59
C PRO A 287 -7.91 -29.06 5.88
N ALA A 288 -8.52 -30.11 6.43
CA ALA A 288 -8.59 -31.42 5.80
C ALA A 288 -9.40 -31.34 4.50
#